data_AF-A0A2E8AV56-F1
#
_entry.id   AF-A0A2E8AV56-F1
#
_cell.length_a   1.000
_cell.length_b   1.000
_cell.length_c   1.000
_cell.angle_alpha   90.00
_cell.angle_beta   90.00
_cell.angle_gamma   90.00
#
_symmetry.space_group_name_H-M   'P 1'
#
loop_
_entity.id
_entity.type
_entity.pdbx_description
1 polymer ?
#
loop_
_entity_poly.entity_id
_entity_poly.type
_entity_poly.pdbx_seq_one_letter_code
_entity_poly.pdbx_strand_id
1 'polypeptide(L)'
;MNVPLNKLRRIYLCTHALSWAAQETLLPGMDDAQREAQFGMGDHWQGRCAACLSRDLQLRENHYNLIRNSRPDDGFFIIESNQELIDLARQHFGSRCVVCSLDNDLEQNCRALGPDFVAWLEEDRRVAVENRGCEVSDTEFSAWGRSKAWAIDLAAQLGKQGYWFDSADVEFLCLGENWVGCGATFPIHMGRAFGLAKPIERRFDWMNPDWSPMLMDAEVVDQNLHMPEHIRLFIHQTADRAPTYGRYVAQFWEGMRGIMDPPHVIEVDFPPASVMESDLTGWPTCRARGLIEYPQQHFHGRMTMHVGCGAHTPHYSTVAMADRSLSLEDFRTALLAGKVAVKPG
;
A
#
# COMPACT_ATOMS: atom_id res chain seq x y z
N MET A 1 -13.03 -24.46 -20.96
CA MET A 1 -12.46 -25.32 -19.90
C MET A 1 -13.28 -25.12 -18.64
N ASN A 2 -13.83 -26.18 -18.06
CA ASN A 2 -14.52 -26.10 -16.77
C ASN A 2 -13.46 -25.89 -15.68
N VAL A 3 -13.45 -24.71 -15.06
CA VAL A 3 -12.63 -24.48 -13.87
C VAL A 3 -13.25 -25.29 -12.73
N PRO A 4 -12.45 -26.04 -11.95
CA PRO A 4 -12.95 -26.72 -10.76
C PRO A 4 -13.71 -25.72 -9.88
N LEU A 5 -14.89 -26.07 -9.40
CA LEU A 5 -15.77 -25.17 -8.63
C LEU A 5 -15.12 -24.56 -7.38
N ASN A 6 -13.95 -25.07 -6.95
CA ASN A 6 -13.21 -24.63 -5.77
C ASN A 6 -11.89 -23.88 -6.07
N LYS A 7 -11.53 -23.68 -7.35
CA LYS A 7 -10.38 -22.83 -7.73
C LYS A 7 -10.83 -21.37 -7.79
N LEU A 8 -10.22 -20.53 -6.97
CA LEU A 8 -10.44 -19.09 -7.02
C LEU A 8 -9.64 -18.45 -8.17
N ARG A 9 -10.27 -17.53 -8.89
CA ARG A 9 -9.67 -16.77 -9.98
C ARG A 9 -9.15 -15.42 -9.54
N ARG A 10 -9.81 -14.84 -8.54
CA ARG A 10 -9.50 -13.52 -8.02
C ARG A 10 -9.66 -13.51 -6.51
N ILE A 11 -8.77 -12.84 -5.81
CA ILE A 11 -8.84 -12.64 -4.37
C ILE A 11 -8.74 -11.15 -4.07
N TYR A 12 -9.75 -10.61 -3.38
CA TYR A 12 -9.68 -9.27 -2.81
C TYR A 12 -9.00 -9.35 -1.45
N LEU A 13 -7.84 -8.70 -1.33
CA LEU A 13 -7.08 -8.59 -0.09
C LEU A 13 -7.40 -7.27 0.61
N CYS A 14 -8.18 -7.36 1.68
CA CYS A 14 -8.66 -6.25 2.47
C CYS A 14 -7.76 -6.04 3.69
N THR A 15 -7.01 -4.94 3.74
CA THR A 15 -6.10 -4.61 4.85
C THR A 15 -6.55 -3.36 5.58
N HIS A 16 -7.04 -3.48 6.82
CA HIS A 16 -7.43 -2.34 7.66
C HIS A 16 -8.56 -1.49 7.05
N ALA A 17 -9.34 -2.05 6.13
CA ALA A 17 -10.42 -1.30 5.50
C ALA A 17 -11.48 -0.90 6.53
N LEU A 18 -11.96 0.34 6.39
CA LEU A 18 -13.05 0.89 7.18
C LEU A 18 -12.73 0.93 8.70
N SER A 19 -11.45 0.96 9.06
CA SER A 19 -10.96 1.02 10.45
C SER A 19 -11.46 2.27 11.16
N TRP A 20 -11.52 3.43 10.51
CA TRP A 20 -12.05 4.68 11.07
C TRP A 20 -13.55 4.63 11.21
N ALA A 21 -14.24 4.06 10.22
CA ALA A 21 -15.69 3.86 10.28
C ALA A 21 -16.11 2.94 11.44
N ALA A 22 -15.27 2.01 11.89
CA ALA A 22 -15.54 1.22 13.10
C ALA A 22 -15.53 2.06 14.39
N GLN A 23 -14.96 3.27 14.36
CA GLN A 23 -14.75 4.15 15.51
C GLN A 23 -15.70 5.35 15.50
N GLU A 24 -16.67 5.38 14.57
CA GLU A 24 -17.60 6.49 14.35
C GLU A 24 -18.25 6.99 15.65
N THR A 25 -18.65 6.08 16.54
CA THR A 25 -19.30 6.42 17.81
C THR A 25 -18.33 6.85 18.91
N LEU A 26 -17.05 6.50 18.81
CA LEU A 26 -16.04 6.74 19.84
C LEU A 26 -15.28 8.05 19.60
N LEU A 27 -14.98 8.37 18.34
CA LEU A 27 -14.19 9.55 17.95
C LEU A 27 -14.68 10.88 18.54
N PRO A 28 -16.00 11.19 18.60
CA PRO A 28 -16.48 12.46 19.16
C PRO A 28 -16.17 12.64 20.66
N GLY A 29 -15.96 11.55 21.39
CA GLY A 29 -15.67 11.56 22.83
C GLY A 29 -14.18 11.49 23.17
N MET A 30 -13.31 11.29 22.19
CA MET A 30 -11.86 11.19 22.37
C MET A 30 -11.19 12.56 22.26
N ASP A 31 -10.30 12.87 23.21
CA ASP A 31 -9.31 13.93 23.07
C ASP A 31 -8.14 13.50 22.15
N ASP A 32 -7.25 14.43 21.82
CA ASP A 32 -6.13 14.13 20.90
C ASP A 32 -5.14 13.12 21.46
N ALA A 33 -4.92 13.09 22.78
CA ALA A 33 -4.03 12.11 23.40
C ALA A 33 -4.61 10.69 23.34
N GLN A 34 -5.93 10.57 23.53
CA GLN A 34 -6.66 9.32 23.36
C GLN A 34 -6.65 8.84 21.90
N ARG A 35 -6.83 9.77 20.95
CA ARG A 35 -6.71 9.45 19.51
C ARG A 35 -5.30 9.01 19.16
N GLU A 36 -4.28 9.68 19.68
CA GLU A 36 -2.88 9.31 19.46
C GLU A 36 -2.55 7.93 20.02
N ALA A 37 -3.01 7.63 21.25
CA ALA A 37 -2.83 6.31 21.84
C ALA A 37 -3.56 5.21 21.07
N GLN A 38 -4.77 5.49 20.55
CA GLN A 38 -5.62 4.49 19.89
C GLN A 38 -5.25 4.25 18.42
N PHE A 39 -4.88 5.30 17.69
CA PHE A 39 -4.65 5.25 16.24
C PHE A 39 -3.16 5.37 15.88
N GLY A 40 -2.30 5.38 16.88
CA GLY A 40 -0.86 5.60 16.73
C GLY A 40 -0.49 7.01 16.29
N MET A 41 -1.48 7.89 16.10
CA MET A 41 -1.34 9.29 15.69
C MET A 41 -2.67 10.04 15.94
N GLY A 42 -2.64 11.19 16.63
CA GLY A 42 -3.80 12.09 16.80
C GLY A 42 -4.10 12.91 15.53
N ASP A 43 -4.45 14.19 15.68
CA ASP A 43 -4.58 15.16 14.58
C ASP A 43 -3.22 15.72 14.14
N HIS A 44 -2.30 14.84 13.70
CA HIS A 44 -0.98 15.23 13.16
C HIS A 44 -1.08 16.23 11.98
N TRP A 45 -2.27 16.34 11.38
CA TRP A 45 -2.70 17.48 10.60
C TRP A 45 -4.15 17.83 10.97
N GLN A 46 -4.50 19.11 10.85
CA GLN A 46 -5.77 19.63 11.33
C GLN A 46 -6.96 18.92 10.69
N GLY A 47 -7.81 18.29 11.52
CA GLY A 47 -9.02 17.62 11.07
C GLY A 47 -8.81 16.23 10.47
N ARG A 48 -7.62 15.63 10.65
CA ARG A 48 -7.28 14.27 10.17
C ARG A 48 -8.36 13.26 10.49
N CYS A 49 -8.70 13.12 11.78
CA CYS A 49 -9.60 12.06 12.21
C CYS A 49 -10.98 12.19 11.57
N ALA A 50 -11.50 13.41 11.46
CA ALA A 50 -12.79 13.68 10.83
C ALA A 50 -12.77 13.40 9.32
N ALA A 51 -11.68 13.79 8.64
CA ALA A 51 -11.50 13.53 7.21
C ALA A 51 -11.37 12.02 6.92
N CYS A 52 -10.56 11.30 7.70
CA CYS A 52 -10.41 9.85 7.56
C CYS A 52 -11.74 9.12 7.83
N LEU A 53 -12.49 9.50 8.87
CA LEU A 53 -13.82 8.95 9.12
C LEU A 53 -14.77 9.20 7.93
N SER A 54 -14.86 10.45 7.47
CA SER A 54 -15.69 10.81 6.32
C SER A 54 -15.33 10.00 5.07
N ARG A 55 -14.02 9.83 4.81
CA ARG A 55 -13.52 9.03 3.70
C ARG A 55 -13.91 7.56 3.82
N ASP A 56 -13.73 6.95 4.98
CA ASP A 56 -14.15 5.55 5.21
C ASP A 56 -15.66 5.37 5.01
N LEU A 57 -16.48 6.31 5.50
CA LEU A 57 -17.93 6.27 5.29
C LEU A 57 -18.30 6.33 3.79
N GLN A 58 -17.58 7.12 2.99
CA GLN A 58 -17.76 7.14 1.53
C GLN A 58 -17.30 5.83 0.88
N LEU A 59 -16.16 5.31 1.34
CA LEU A 59 -15.59 4.05 0.82
C LEU A 59 -16.45 2.83 1.18
N ARG A 60 -17.21 2.88 2.28
CA ARG A 60 -18.08 1.79 2.75
C ARG A 60 -18.97 1.26 1.65
N GLU A 61 -19.68 2.14 0.93
CA GLU A 61 -20.56 1.72 -0.16
C GLU A 61 -19.79 1.13 -1.36
N ASN A 62 -18.59 1.63 -1.65
CA ASN A 62 -17.75 1.04 -2.70
C ASN A 62 -17.35 -0.40 -2.34
N HIS A 63 -16.95 -0.64 -1.09
CA HIS A 63 -16.60 -1.97 -0.60
C HIS A 63 -17.81 -2.91 -0.62
N TYR A 64 -18.99 -2.41 -0.24
CA TYR A 64 -20.21 -3.23 -0.23
C TYR A 64 -20.65 -3.58 -1.64
N ASN A 65 -20.58 -2.63 -2.57
CA ASN A 65 -20.86 -2.88 -3.97
C ASN A 65 -19.86 -3.85 -4.59
N LEU A 66 -18.59 -3.79 -4.22
CA LEU A 66 -17.59 -4.78 -4.63
C LEU A 66 -17.99 -6.20 -4.18
N ILE A 67 -18.33 -6.36 -2.90
CA ILE A 67 -18.73 -7.65 -2.32
C ILE A 67 -19.98 -8.19 -3.00
N ARG A 68 -21.01 -7.36 -3.17
CA ARG A 68 -22.30 -7.75 -3.77
C ARG A 68 -22.18 -8.14 -5.24
N ASN A 69 -21.23 -7.56 -5.97
CA ASN A 69 -21.00 -7.83 -7.39
C ASN A 69 -19.87 -8.85 -7.65
N SER A 70 -19.36 -9.51 -6.61
CA SER A 70 -18.32 -10.53 -6.73
C SER A 70 -18.83 -11.76 -7.48
N ARG A 71 -17.91 -12.46 -8.15
CA ARG A 71 -18.23 -13.68 -8.89
C ARG A 71 -18.19 -14.91 -7.99
N PRO A 72 -18.82 -16.05 -8.38
CA PRO A 72 -18.77 -17.29 -7.61
C PRO A 72 -17.36 -17.88 -7.42
N ASP A 73 -16.40 -17.49 -8.25
CA ASP A 73 -14.99 -17.91 -8.23
C ASP A 73 -14.04 -16.82 -7.70
N ASP A 74 -14.57 -15.76 -7.09
CA ASP A 74 -13.78 -14.78 -6.35
C ASP A 74 -13.59 -15.22 -4.88
N GLY A 75 -12.56 -14.71 -4.20
CA GLY A 75 -12.35 -14.87 -2.76
C GLY A 75 -12.14 -13.53 -2.07
N PHE A 76 -12.29 -13.52 -0.74
CA PHE A 76 -12.13 -12.32 0.06
C PHE A 76 -11.27 -12.62 1.29
N PHE A 77 -10.09 -12.01 1.34
CA PHE A 77 -9.11 -12.18 2.40
C PHE A 77 -9.10 -10.92 3.26
N ILE A 78 -9.24 -11.06 4.57
CA ILE A 78 -9.34 -9.92 5.49
C ILE A 78 -8.21 -9.99 6.51
N ILE A 79 -7.47 -8.88 6.63
CA ILE A 79 -6.51 -8.62 7.69
C ILE A 79 -7.01 -7.40 8.44
N GLU A 80 -7.39 -7.59 9.70
CA GLU A 80 -7.89 -6.58 10.65
C GLU A 80 -8.84 -5.56 10.00
N SER A 81 -10.16 -5.73 10.11
CA SER A 81 -11.11 -4.82 9.48
C SER A 81 -12.35 -4.63 10.36
N ASN A 82 -13.19 -3.68 9.98
CA ASN A 82 -14.49 -3.44 10.59
C ASN A 82 -15.40 -4.69 10.54
N GLN A 83 -16.11 -4.95 11.64
CA GLN A 83 -16.97 -6.13 11.78
C GLN A 83 -18.11 -6.18 10.75
N GLU A 84 -18.69 -5.03 10.40
CA GLU A 84 -19.78 -4.94 9.43
C GLU A 84 -19.36 -5.42 8.04
N LEU A 85 -18.15 -5.04 7.59
CA LEU A 85 -17.56 -5.52 6.34
C LEU A 85 -17.29 -7.03 6.39
N ILE A 86 -16.75 -7.53 7.51
CA ILE A 86 -16.50 -8.96 7.72
C ILE A 86 -17.80 -9.76 7.61
N ASP A 87 -18.86 -9.29 8.27
CA ASP A 87 -20.15 -9.98 8.27
C ASP A 87 -20.78 -9.99 6.89
N LEU A 88 -20.75 -8.85 6.18
CA LEU A 88 -21.24 -8.77 4.80
C LEU A 88 -20.42 -9.67 3.85
N ALA A 89 -19.09 -9.67 3.97
CA ALA A 89 -18.21 -10.51 3.16
C ALA A 89 -18.51 -11.99 3.42
N ARG A 90 -18.67 -12.41 4.67
CA ARG A 90 -19.06 -13.79 5.03
C ARG A 90 -20.42 -14.17 4.46
N GLN A 91 -21.40 -13.27 4.50
CA GLN A 91 -22.73 -13.52 3.95
C GLN A 91 -22.69 -13.78 2.43
N HIS A 92 -21.87 -13.03 1.69
CA HIS A 92 -21.80 -13.11 0.23
C HIS A 92 -20.81 -14.16 -0.29
N PHE A 93 -19.62 -14.24 0.29
CA PHE A 93 -18.57 -15.16 -0.15
C PHE A 93 -18.68 -16.54 0.50
N GLY A 94 -19.33 -16.66 1.66
CA GLY A 94 -19.41 -17.90 2.43
C GLY A 94 -18.01 -18.42 2.77
N SER A 95 -17.75 -19.67 2.42
CA SER A 95 -16.46 -20.36 2.61
C SER A 95 -15.35 -19.92 1.65
N ARG A 96 -15.54 -18.80 0.93
CA ARG A 96 -14.48 -18.11 0.17
C ARG A 96 -13.99 -16.85 0.89
N CYS A 97 -14.62 -16.49 2.01
CA CYS A 97 -14.19 -15.42 2.89
C CYS A 97 -13.31 -16.01 4.00
N VAL A 98 -12.06 -15.56 4.07
CA VAL A 98 -11.14 -15.91 5.16
C VAL A 98 -10.71 -14.65 5.89
N VAL A 99 -10.71 -14.73 7.22
CA VAL A 99 -10.31 -13.64 8.11
C VAL A 99 -9.08 -14.12 8.84
N CYS A 100 -7.98 -13.39 8.73
CA CYS A 100 -6.75 -13.76 9.39
C CYS A 100 -6.97 -13.85 10.90
N SER A 101 -6.46 -14.93 11.51
CA SER A 101 -6.55 -15.20 12.94
C SER A 101 -5.32 -14.75 13.72
N LEU A 102 -4.34 -14.20 13.02
CA LEU A 102 -3.07 -13.76 13.57
C LEU A 102 -3.05 -12.24 13.70
N ASP A 103 -2.53 -11.76 14.82
CA ASP A 103 -2.47 -10.34 15.13
C ASP A 103 -1.32 -9.63 14.38
N ASN A 104 -1.35 -8.29 14.38
CA ASN A 104 -0.26 -7.44 13.92
C ASN A 104 0.93 -7.38 14.89
N ASP A 105 1.38 -8.54 15.38
CA ASP A 105 2.51 -8.69 16.31
C ASP A 105 3.41 -9.87 15.87
N LEU A 106 4.66 -9.58 15.51
CA LEU A 106 5.59 -10.60 15.03
C LEU A 106 5.93 -11.63 16.11
N GLU A 107 6.12 -11.20 17.36
CA GLU A 107 6.51 -12.10 18.44
C GLU A 107 5.40 -13.11 18.74
N GLN A 108 4.15 -12.64 18.75
CA GLN A 108 2.97 -13.50 18.88
C GLN A 108 2.84 -14.46 17.69
N ASN A 109 3.06 -13.99 16.48
CA ASN A 109 3.02 -14.83 15.27
C ASN A 109 4.11 -15.91 15.28
N CYS A 110 5.32 -15.58 15.72
CA CYS A 110 6.39 -16.56 15.91
C CYS A 110 6.03 -17.63 16.94
N ARG A 111 5.37 -17.25 18.05
CA ARG A 111 4.87 -18.22 19.03
C ARG A 111 3.77 -19.11 18.46
N ALA A 112 2.84 -18.54 17.69
CA ALA A 112 1.69 -19.24 17.14
C ALA A 112 2.08 -20.24 16.02
N LEU A 113 3.02 -19.85 15.14
CA LEU A 113 3.47 -20.66 14.01
C LEU A 113 4.64 -21.59 14.35
N GLY A 114 5.30 -21.37 15.48
CA GLY A 114 6.30 -22.29 16.03
C GLY A 114 7.72 -22.12 15.47
N PRO A 115 8.66 -22.98 15.90
CA PRO A 115 10.10 -22.81 15.65
C PRO A 115 10.49 -22.89 14.17
N ASP A 116 9.77 -23.66 13.36
CA ASP A 116 10.06 -23.79 11.93
C ASP A 116 9.84 -22.46 11.20
N PHE A 117 8.79 -21.71 11.57
CA PHE A 117 8.52 -20.39 11.04
C PHE A 117 9.63 -19.40 11.41
N VAL A 118 10.12 -19.44 12.65
CA VAL A 118 11.25 -18.61 13.11
C VAL A 118 12.51 -18.93 12.31
N ALA A 119 12.82 -20.21 12.12
CA ALA A 119 13.97 -20.63 11.33
C ALA A 119 13.87 -20.15 9.87
N TRP A 120 12.67 -20.19 9.27
CA TRP A 120 12.44 -19.64 7.93
C TRP A 120 12.61 -18.12 7.87
N LEU A 121 12.22 -17.38 8.91
CA LEU A 121 12.43 -15.93 8.96
C LEU A 121 13.91 -15.56 9.08
N GLU A 122 14.69 -16.29 9.87
CA GLU A 122 16.13 -16.03 9.96
C GLU A 122 16.86 -16.36 8.64
N GLU A 123 16.45 -17.44 7.96
CA GLU A 123 16.96 -17.76 6.63
C GLU A 123 16.60 -16.67 5.60
N ASP A 124 15.36 -16.20 5.64
CA ASP A 124 14.90 -15.05 4.87
C ASP A 124 15.78 -13.82 5.12
N ARG A 125 16.07 -13.48 6.39
CA ARG A 125 16.95 -12.36 6.75
C ARG A 125 18.35 -12.52 6.17
N ARG A 126 18.92 -13.74 6.26
CA ARG A 126 20.24 -14.06 5.72
C ARG A 126 20.29 -13.87 4.21
N VAL A 127 19.30 -14.39 3.48
CA VAL A 127 19.19 -14.23 2.02
C VAL A 127 19.03 -12.77 1.62
N ALA A 128 18.23 -11.99 2.37
CA ALA A 128 18.08 -10.56 2.12
C ALA A 128 19.42 -9.81 2.24
N VAL A 129 20.20 -10.08 3.30
CA VAL A 129 21.53 -9.47 3.48
C VAL A 129 22.48 -9.87 2.35
N GLU A 130 22.49 -11.16 1.97
CA GLU A 130 23.32 -11.67 0.89
C GLU A 130 23.01 -10.99 -0.45
N ASN A 131 21.73 -10.90 -0.81
CA ASN A 131 21.30 -10.31 -2.08
C ASN A 131 21.50 -8.80 -2.15
N ARG A 132 21.36 -8.11 -1.00
CA ARG A 132 21.37 -6.64 -0.96
C ARG A 132 22.74 -6.07 -0.63
N GLY A 133 23.63 -6.86 -0.03
CA GLY A 133 24.94 -6.41 0.43
C GLY A 133 24.89 -5.47 1.64
N CYS A 134 23.75 -5.34 2.31
CA CYS A 134 23.56 -4.51 3.50
C CYS A 134 22.57 -5.11 4.48
N GLU A 135 22.59 -4.64 5.73
CA GLU A 135 21.68 -5.13 6.77
C GLU A 135 20.22 -4.78 6.48
N VAL A 136 19.34 -5.69 6.87
CA VAL A 136 17.90 -5.48 6.90
C VAL A 136 17.51 -4.84 8.24
N SER A 137 16.83 -3.70 8.19
CA SER A 137 16.34 -3.04 9.40
C SER A 137 15.30 -3.89 10.14
N ASP A 138 15.26 -3.80 11.46
CA ASP A 138 14.29 -4.56 12.26
C ASP A 138 12.84 -4.20 11.93
N THR A 139 12.56 -2.94 11.56
CA THR A 139 11.22 -2.50 11.14
C THR A 139 10.75 -3.23 9.89
N GLU A 140 11.62 -3.32 8.89
CA GLU A 140 11.34 -4.01 7.63
C GLU A 140 11.22 -5.51 7.84
N PHE A 141 12.17 -6.11 8.58
CA PHE A 141 12.11 -7.52 8.92
C PHE A 141 10.83 -7.88 9.67
N SER A 142 10.41 -7.01 10.59
CA SER A 142 9.17 -7.15 11.33
C SER A 142 7.93 -7.06 10.42
N ALA A 143 7.90 -6.12 9.48
CA ALA A 143 6.82 -6.00 8.49
C ALA A 143 6.73 -7.23 7.56
N TRP A 144 7.89 -7.74 7.10
CA TRP A 144 7.98 -8.98 6.34
C TRP A 144 7.43 -10.17 7.14
N GLY A 145 7.90 -10.35 8.38
CA GLY A 145 7.50 -11.47 9.22
C GLY A 145 6.00 -11.52 9.48
N ARG A 146 5.37 -10.38 9.79
CA ARG A 146 3.90 -10.30 9.96
C ARG A 146 3.16 -10.62 8.66
N SER A 147 3.59 -10.04 7.54
CA SER A 147 2.99 -10.30 6.23
C SER A 147 3.07 -11.77 5.81
N LYS A 148 4.22 -12.41 6.07
CA LYS A 148 4.42 -13.84 5.79
C LYS A 148 3.52 -14.70 6.66
N ALA A 149 3.39 -14.37 7.95
CA ALA A 149 2.50 -15.08 8.88
C ALA A 149 1.04 -14.99 8.44
N TRP A 150 0.55 -13.79 8.09
CA TRP A 150 -0.81 -13.60 7.58
C TRP A 150 -1.08 -14.38 6.29
N ALA A 151 -0.14 -14.37 5.35
CA ALA A 151 -0.28 -15.12 4.10
C ALA A 151 -0.39 -16.64 4.35
N ILE A 152 0.45 -17.19 5.25
CA ILE A 152 0.39 -18.61 5.64
C ILE A 152 -0.97 -18.94 6.26
N ASP A 153 -1.44 -18.13 7.21
CA ASP A 153 -2.71 -18.35 7.89
C ASP A 153 -3.91 -18.27 6.92
N LEU A 154 -3.99 -17.23 6.11
CA LEU A 154 -5.08 -17.04 5.13
C LEU A 154 -5.13 -18.19 4.13
N ALA A 155 -3.99 -18.63 3.59
CA ALA A 155 -3.92 -19.77 2.67
C ALA A 155 -4.34 -21.08 3.35
N ALA A 156 -3.88 -21.31 4.58
CA ALA A 156 -4.24 -22.50 5.35
C ALA A 156 -5.75 -22.54 5.69
N GLN A 157 -6.33 -21.40 6.06
CA GLN A 157 -7.76 -21.28 6.31
C GLN A 157 -8.58 -21.54 5.04
N LEU A 158 -8.17 -20.99 3.90
CA LEU A 158 -8.83 -21.23 2.61
C LEU A 158 -8.80 -22.72 2.25
N GLY A 159 -7.64 -23.36 2.42
CA GLY A 159 -7.47 -24.80 2.19
C GLY A 159 -8.37 -25.66 3.08
N LYS A 160 -8.51 -25.32 4.37
CA LYS A 160 -9.45 -25.98 5.30
C LYS A 160 -10.90 -25.86 4.86
N GLN A 161 -11.25 -24.79 4.15
CA GLN A 161 -12.59 -24.55 3.60
C GLN A 161 -12.81 -25.25 2.24
N GLY A 162 -11.79 -25.97 1.72
CA GLY A 162 -11.87 -26.74 0.48
C GLY A 162 -11.58 -25.96 -0.79
N TYR A 163 -11.12 -24.71 -0.66
CA TYR A 163 -10.77 -23.83 -1.78
C TYR A 163 -9.26 -23.69 -1.92
N TRP A 164 -8.84 -23.26 -3.10
CA TRP A 164 -7.44 -23.02 -3.43
C TRP A 164 -7.33 -21.99 -4.55
N PHE A 165 -6.13 -21.47 -4.77
CA PHE A 165 -5.81 -20.65 -5.92
C PHE A 165 -4.50 -21.13 -6.52
N ASP A 166 -4.30 -20.85 -7.81
CA ASP A 166 -3.05 -21.11 -8.49
C ASP A 166 -2.26 -19.81 -8.54
N SER A 167 -1.10 -19.80 -7.88
CA SER A 167 -0.28 -18.60 -7.75
C SER A 167 0.24 -18.09 -9.10
N ALA A 168 0.23 -18.91 -10.15
CA ALA A 168 0.63 -18.51 -11.49
C ALA A 168 -0.41 -17.63 -12.22
N ASP A 169 -1.70 -17.83 -11.95
CA ASP A 169 -2.76 -17.17 -12.74
C ASP A 169 -3.77 -16.33 -11.94
N VAL A 170 -3.90 -16.56 -10.63
CA VAL A 170 -4.81 -15.81 -9.74
C VAL A 170 -4.55 -14.30 -9.79
N GLU A 171 -5.63 -13.53 -9.78
CA GLU A 171 -5.58 -12.08 -9.65
C GLU A 171 -5.75 -11.69 -8.18
N PHE A 172 -4.83 -10.90 -7.63
CA PHE A 172 -5.00 -10.30 -6.30
C PHE A 172 -5.22 -8.80 -6.43
N LEU A 173 -6.24 -8.30 -5.73
CA LEU A 173 -6.55 -6.87 -5.65
C LEU A 173 -6.51 -6.43 -4.18
N CYS A 174 -5.62 -5.52 -3.83
CA CYS A 174 -5.57 -4.96 -2.49
C CYS A 174 -6.41 -3.69 -2.37
N LEU A 175 -7.12 -3.57 -1.24
CA LEU A 175 -7.97 -2.45 -0.83
C LEU A 175 -7.86 -2.26 0.70
N GLY A 176 -8.27 -1.09 1.19
CA GLY A 176 -8.31 -0.78 2.62
C GLY A 176 -7.62 0.52 3.02
N GLU A 177 -6.64 0.47 3.91
CA GLU A 177 -6.07 1.68 4.51
C GLU A 177 -4.58 1.88 4.19
N ASN A 178 -4.15 3.14 4.21
CA ASN A 178 -2.79 3.64 4.28
C ASN A 178 -1.93 3.45 3.02
N TRP A 179 -1.59 4.60 2.41
CA TRP A 179 -0.75 4.72 1.22
C TRP A 179 0.73 4.37 1.46
N VAL A 180 1.24 4.49 2.69
CA VAL A 180 2.65 4.18 3.02
C VAL A 180 2.80 2.90 3.82
N GLY A 181 1.72 2.46 4.44
CA GLY A 181 1.66 1.27 5.28
C GLY A 181 0.85 0.16 4.62
N CYS A 182 -0.31 -0.13 5.20
CA CYS A 182 -1.01 -1.39 5.02
C CYS A 182 -1.38 -1.71 3.57
N GLY A 183 -1.95 -0.75 2.83
CA GLY A 183 -2.41 -0.95 1.46
C GLY A 183 -1.31 -0.90 0.40
N ALA A 184 -0.11 -0.42 0.74
CA ALA A 184 1.00 -0.31 -0.21
C ALA A 184 2.12 -1.32 0.03
N THR A 185 2.53 -1.48 1.29
CA THR A 185 3.68 -2.30 1.73
C THR A 185 3.33 -3.77 1.86
N PHE A 186 2.31 -4.12 2.64
CA PHE A 186 1.99 -5.52 2.92
C PHE A 186 1.63 -6.33 1.68
N PRO A 187 0.95 -5.79 0.65
CA PRO A 187 0.66 -6.55 -0.57
C PRO A 187 1.89 -7.05 -1.31
N ILE A 188 3.02 -6.32 -1.24
CA ILE A 188 4.30 -6.76 -1.82
C ILE A 188 4.78 -8.02 -1.11
N HIS A 189 4.87 -7.93 0.22
CA HIS A 189 5.36 -9.00 1.06
C HIS A 189 4.44 -10.23 0.99
N MET A 190 3.13 -10.01 1.06
CA MET A 190 2.13 -11.07 0.96
C MET A 190 2.12 -11.72 -0.42
N GLY A 191 2.21 -10.95 -1.51
CA GLY A 191 2.30 -11.51 -2.85
C GLY A 191 3.49 -12.46 -3.00
N ARG A 192 4.64 -12.10 -2.43
CA ARG A 192 5.81 -12.98 -2.37
C ARG A 192 5.57 -14.21 -1.49
N ALA A 193 5.00 -14.04 -0.30
CA ALA A 193 4.73 -15.14 0.63
C ALA A 193 3.70 -16.16 0.08
N PHE A 194 2.72 -15.70 -0.69
CA PHE A 194 1.80 -16.55 -1.45
C PHE A 194 2.43 -17.22 -2.68
N GLY A 195 3.65 -16.82 -3.06
CA GLY A 195 4.35 -17.34 -4.25
C GLY A 195 3.68 -16.91 -5.56
N LEU A 196 3.05 -15.73 -5.61
CA LEU A 196 2.37 -15.23 -6.80
C LEU A 196 3.36 -14.98 -7.94
N ALA A 197 2.94 -15.26 -9.17
CA ALA A 197 3.69 -14.89 -10.38
C ALA A 197 3.36 -13.48 -10.87
N LYS A 198 2.30 -12.87 -10.33
CA LYS A 198 1.81 -11.54 -10.68
C LYS A 198 1.68 -10.69 -9.40
N PRO A 199 1.90 -9.37 -9.50
CA PRO A 199 1.76 -8.50 -8.35
C PRO A 199 0.33 -8.42 -7.86
N ILE A 200 0.18 -8.13 -6.57
CA ILE A 200 -1.10 -7.70 -6.01
C ILE A 200 -1.34 -6.27 -6.51
N GLU A 201 -2.33 -6.09 -7.38
CA GLU A 201 -2.69 -4.76 -7.88
C GLU A 201 -3.39 -3.97 -6.78
N ARG A 202 -3.11 -2.67 -6.68
CA ARG A 202 -3.60 -1.83 -5.58
C ARG A 202 -4.72 -0.95 -6.07
N ARG A 203 -5.86 -0.95 -5.36
CA ARG A 203 -7.02 -0.11 -5.65
C ARG A 203 -7.01 1.11 -4.75
N PHE A 204 -6.13 2.05 -5.04
CA PHE A 204 -6.02 3.27 -4.23
C PHE A 204 -7.26 4.15 -4.31
N ASP A 205 -8.05 4.03 -5.37
CA ASP A 205 -9.38 4.63 -5.45
C ASP A 205 -10.34 4.11 -4.36
N TRP A 206 -10.04 2.93 -3.80
CA TRP A 206 -10.75 2.29 -2.70
C TRP A 206 -9.95 2.28 -1.40
N MET A 207 -8.97 3.16 -1.26
CA MET A 207 -8.19 3.29 -0.03
C MET A 207 -8.39 4.61 0.71
N ASN A 208 -8.20 4.55 2.01
CA ASN A 208 -8.10 5.72 2.89
C ASN A 208 -6.61 6.07 3.10
N PRO A 209 -6.09 7.19 2.54
CA PRO A 209 -4.70 7.58 2.67
C PRO A 209 -4.47 8.36 3.98
N ASP A 210 -4.80 7.74 5.11
CA ASP A 210 -4.86 8.37 6.43
C ASP A 210 -3.50 8.90 6.94
N TRP A 211 -2.38 8.37 6.42
CA TRP A 211 -1.00 8.86 6.62
C TRP A 211 -0.47 9.75 5.49
N SER A 212 -1.33 10.19 4.57
CA SER A 212 -0.91 10.93 3.37
C SER A 212 -1.90 12.03 3.04
N PRO A 213 -1.93 13.13 3.82
CA PRO A 213 -2.94 14.18 3.68
C PRO A 213 -2.99 14.83 2.31
N MET A 214 -1.86 14.86 1.58
CA MET A 214 -1.84 15.34 0.19
C MET A 214 -2.74 14.51 -0.74
N LEU A 215 -2.90 13.23 -0.45
CA LEU A 215 -3.73 12.29 -1.21
C LEU A 215 -5.16 12.22 -0.66
N MET A 216 -5.46 12.89 0.46
CA MET A 216 -6.82 13.00 0.97
C MET A 216 -7.65 13.84 -0.01
N ASP A 217 -8.77 13.27 -0.46
CA ASP A 217 -9.64 13.80 -1.51
C ASP A 217 -8.98 13.96 -2.90
N ALA A 218 -7.82 13.37 -3.13
CA ALA A 218 -7.21 13.35 -4.45
C ALA A 218 -7.99 12.43 -5.41
N GLU A 219 -8.07 12.83 -6.67
CA GLU A 219 -8.62 12.01 -7.75
C GLU A 219 -7.54 11.07 -8.28
N VAL A 220 -7.88 9.78 -8.41
CA VAL A 220 -7.00 8.80 -9.06
C VAL A 220 -7.10 9.01 -10.57
N VAL A 221 -6.02 9.48 -11.18
CA VAL A 221 -5.94 9.72 -12.63
C VAL A 221 -5.52 8.45 -13.35
N ASP A 222 -4.44 7.84 -12.88
CA ASP A 222 -3.95 6.55 -13.35
C ASP A 222 -3.50 5.70 -12.17
N GLN A 223 -3.81 4.41 -12.20
CA GLN A 223 -3.34 3.45 -11.20
C GLN A 223 -2.85 2.17 -11.85
N ASN A 224 -1.83 1.57 -11.23
CA ASN A 224 -1.22 0.33 -11.70
C ASN A 224 -0.73 0.41 -13.15
N LEU A 225 -0.16 1.54 -13.59
CA LEU A 225 0.48 1.60 -14.91
C LEU A 225 1.74 0.74 -14.90
N HIS A 226 1.83 -0.21 -15.82
CA HIS A 226 2.91 -1.19 -15.85
C HIS A 226 4.21 -0.56 -16.33
N MET A 227 5.28 -0.83 -15.58
CA MET A 227 6.66 -0.57 -15.97
C MET A 227 7.47 -1.87 -15.96
N PRO A 228 8.68 -1.88 -16.56
CA PRO A 228 9.59 -3.01 -16.44
C PRO A 228 9.84 -3.44 -14.98
N GLU A 229 10.31 -4.67 -14.80
CA GLU A 229 10.69 -5.22 -13.49
C GLU A 229 9.56 -5.26 -12.45
N HIS A 230 8.32 -5.36 -12.93
CA HIS A 230 7.09 -5.39 -12.11
C HIS A 230 6.82 -4.11 -11.32
N ILE A 231 7.37 -2.97 -11.74
CA ILE A 231 7.07 -1.68 -11.13
C ILE A 231 5.68 -1.20 -11.57
N ARG A 232 5.01 -0.45 -10.69
CA ARG A 232 3.70 0.17 -10.90
C ARG A 232 3.79 1.67 -10.68
N LEU A 233 3.33 2.44 -11.67
CA LEU A 233 3.18 3.89 -11.58
C LEU A 233 1.73 4.25 -11.21
N PHE A 234 1.61 5.23 -10.32
CA PHE A 234 0.34 5.80 -9.90
C PHE A 234 0.39 7.31 -10.04
N ILE A 235 -0.65 7.90 -10.62
CA ILE A 235 -0.79 9.34 -10.83
C ILE A 235 -2.12 9.79 -10.22
N HIS A 236 -2.06 10.83 -9.40
CA HIS A 236 -3.22 11.44 -8.76
C HIS A 236 -3.27 12.92 -9.10
N GLN A 237 -4.49 13.48 -9.13
CA GLN A 237 -4.71 14.92 -9.07
C GLN A 237 -5.08 15.28 -7.64
N THR A 238 -4.26 16.08 -6.97
CA THR A 238 -4.53 16.49 -5.59
C THR A 238 -5.77 17.38 -5.53
N ALA A 239 -6.41 17.48 -4.35
CA ALA A 239 -7.50 18.42 -4.16
C ALA A 239 -7.10 19.88 -4.47
N ASP A 240 -8.05 20.72 -4.90
CA ASP A 240 -7.83 22.15 -5.16
C ASP A 240 -7.83 22.97 -3.85
N ARG A 241 -6.84 22.70 -3.00
CA ARG A 241 -6.62 23.39 -1.73
C ARG A 241 -5.13 23.37 -1.37
N ALA A 242 -4.74 24.24 -0.45
CA ALA A 242 -3.38 24.26 0.05
C ALA A 242 -2.97 22.89 0.66
N PRO A 243 -1.69 22.49 0.54
CA PRO A 243 -0.59 23.20 -0.14
C PRO A 243 -0.45 22.86 -1.63
N THR A 244 -1.24 21.93 -2.18
CA THR A 244 -0.98 21.31 -3.48
C THR A 244 -1.81 21.84 -4.65
N TYR A 245 -2.99 22.41 -4.39
CA TYR A 245 -3.82 23.18 -5.34
C TYR A 245 -4.03 22.51 -6.72
N GLY A 246 -4.62 21.31 -6.74
CA GLY A 246 -5.06 20.69 -8.00
C GLY A 246 -3.94 20.09 -8.87
N ARG A 247 -2.71 19.97 -8.34
CA ARG A 247 -1.54 19.50 -9.09
C ARG A 247 -1.54 17.99 -9.27
N TYR A 248 -0.88 17.53 -10.34
CA TYR A 248 -0.61 16.10 -10.52
C TYR A 248 0.57 15.67 -9.66
N VAL A 249 0.42 14.53 -8.99
CA VAL A 249 1.46 13.87 -8.22
C VAL A 249 1.61 12.43 -8.65
N ALA A 250 2.85 11.92 -8.66
CA ALA A 250 3.14 10.57 -9.09
C ALA A 250 4.12 9.85 -8.18
N GLN A 251 3.93 8.54 -8.05
CA GLN A 251 4.84 7.67 -7.33
C GLN A 251 4.92 6.29 -7.98
N PHE A 252 6.10 5.66 -7.85
CA PHE A 252 6.35 4.29 -8.25
C PHE A 252 6.31 3.36 -7.05
N TRP A 253 5.75 2.17 -7.23
CA TRP A 253 5.78 1.08 -6.24
C TRP A 253 6.27 -0.21 -6.90
N GLU A 254 6.97 -1.01 -6.12
CA GLU A 254 7.27 -2.39 -6.46
C GLU A 254 5.97 -3.20 -6.52
N GLY A 255 5.87 -4.03 -7.55
CA GLY A 255 4.80 -5.02 -7.65
C GLY A 255 5.16 -6.33 -6.95
N MET A 256 6.40 -6.80 -7.14
CA MET A 256 6.83 -8.16 -6.74
C MET A 256 8.10 -8.19 -5.90
N ARG A 257 9.01 -7.24 -6.10
CA ARG A 257 10.29 -7.19 -5.37
C ARG A 257 10.04 -6.70 -3.95
N GLY A 258 10.67 -7.35 -2.97
CA GLY A 258 10.48 -7.04 -1.56
C GLY A 258 11.79 -7.06 -0.78
N ILE A 259 11.72 -7.45 0.49
CA ILE A 259 12.84 -7.46 1.45
C ILE A 259 14.11 -8.16 0.96
N MET A 260 13.96 -9.17 0.10
CA MET A 260 15.05 -9.98 -0.45
C MET A 260 15.80 -9.33 -1.61
N ASP A 261 15.27 -8.25 -2.14
CA ASP A 261 15.63 -7.71 -3.43
C ASP A 261 16.31 -6.34 -3.26
N PRO A 262 17.38 -6.04 -4.01
CA PRO A 262 17.93 -4.70 -4.06
C PRO A 262 16.87 -3.66 -4.48
N PRO A 263 16.69 -2.54 -3.77
CA PRO A 263 15.66 -1.56 -4.11
C PRO A 263 15.93 -0.88 -5.47
N HIS A 264 14.87 -0.41 -6.12
CA HIS A 264 14.96 0.35 -7.37
C HIS A 264 14.89 1.87 -7.18
N VAL A 265 15.41 2.56 -8.17
CA VAL A 265 15.11 3.97 -8.48
C VAL A 265 14.70 4.10 -9.95
N ILE A 266 13.94 5.15 -10.25
CA ILE A 266 13.59 5.55 -11.61
C ILE A 266 14.26 6.89 -11.89
N GLU A 267 15.08 6.94 -12.93
CA GLU A 267 15.62 8.19 -13.46
C GLU A 267 14.68 8.74 -14.53
N VAL A 268 14.10 9.91 -14.28
CA VAL A 268 13.15 10.56 -15.18
C VAL A 268 13.69 11.92 -15.62
N ASP A 269 13.72 12.15 -16.92
CA ASP A 269 14.09 13.46 -17.47
C ASP A 269 12.82 14.31 -17.64
N PHE A 270 12.77 15.45 -16.96
CA PHE A 270 11.69 16.43 -17.07
C PHE A 270 12.20 17.75 -17.65
N PRO A 271 11.34 18.53 -18.34
CA PRO A 271 11.69 19.91 -18.68
C PRO A 271 12.13 20.69 -17.42
N PRO A 272 13.16 21.56 -17.52
CA PRO A 272 13.61 22.33 -16.37
C PRO A 272 12.46 23.08 -15.71
N ALA A 273 12.39 23.01 -14.39
CA ALA A 273 11.35 23.65 -13.59
C ALA A 273 9.90 23.19 -13.82
N SER A 274 9.70 22.04 -14.47
CA SER A 274 8.34 21.48 -14.65
C SER A 274 7.88 20.56 -13.53
N VAL A 275 8.78 20.15 -12.62
CA VAL A 275 8.45 19.27 -11.48
C VAL A 275 9.19 19.67 -10.21
N MET A 276 8.65 19.25 -9.07
CA MET A 276 9.30 19.31 -7.76
C MET A 276 9.11 18.01 -6.98
N GLU A 277 10.07 17.71 -6.10
CA GLU A 277 9.93 16.62 -5.14
C GLU A 277 9.13 17.12 -3.91
N SER A 278 8.11 16.36 -3.52
CA SER A 278 7.28 16.66 -2.34
C SER A 278 7.17 15.43 -1.46
N ASP A 279 7.02 15.63 -0.16
CA ASP A 279 6.54 14.58 0.74
C ASP A 279 5.01 14.40 0.61
N LEU A 280 4.48 13.40 1.30
CA LEU A 280 3.04 13.08 1.33
C LEU A 280 2.19 14.05 2.16
N THR A 281 2.81 15.04 2.78
CA THR A 281 2.12 16.19 3.37
C THR A 281 1.98 17.36 2.39
N GLY A 282 2.56 17.24 1.20
CA GLY A 282 2.52 18.25 0.15
C GLY A 282 3.55 19.36 0.32
N TRP A 283 4.51 19.18 1.24
CA TRP A 283 5.63 20.12 1.41
C TRP A 283 6.85 19.67 0.60
N PRO A 284 7.59 20.62 -0.02
CA PRO A 284 8.86 20.31 -0.65
C PRO A 284 9.81 19.64 0.35
N THR A 285 10.47 18.56 -0.06
CA THR A 285 11.35 17.74 0.79
C THR A 285 12.50 18.54 1.40
N CYS A 286 12.97 19.59 0.72
CA CYS A 286 13.98 20.50 1.24
C CYS A 286 13.50 21.28 2.49
N ARG A 287 12.22 21.65 2.57
CA ARG A 287 11.65 22.30 3.76
C ARG A 287 11.44 21.32 4.92
N ALA A 288 11.03 20.08 4.62
CA ALA A 288 10.80 19.05 5.63
C ALA A 288 12.09 18.63 6.37
N ARG A 289 13.26 18.73 5.73
CA ARG A 289 14.56 18.37 6.31
C ARG A 289 15.24 19.49 7.13
N GLY A 290 14.52 20.56 7.47
CA GLY A 290 15.09 21.68 8.22
C GLY A 290 16.14 22.49 7.43
N LEU A 291 16.25 22.28 6.11
CA LEU A 291 17.06 23.11 5.22
C LEU A 291 16.23 24.34 4.86
N ILE A 292 16.06 25.21 5.84
CA ILE A 292 15.41 26.52 5.73
C ILE A 292 16.36 27.45 4.95
N GLU A 293 16.57 27.23 3.65
CA GLU A 293 17.12 28.27 2.73
C GLU A 293 17.27 27.83 1.26
N TYR A 294 16.50 26.87 0.76
CA TYR A 294 16.44 26.66 -0.70
C TYR A 294 15.12 27.19 -1.28
N PRO A 295 15.15 28.20 -2.18
CA PRO A 295 13.96 28.57 -2.96
C PRO A 295 13.49 27.31 -3.69
N GLN A 296 12.17 27.12 -3.84
CA GLN A 296 11.53 25.99 -4.50
C GLN A 296 12.40 25.45 -5.65
N GLN A 297 13.21 24.42 -5.38
CA GLN A 297 14.13 23.86 -6.37
C GLN A 297 13.30 22.96 -7.27
N HIS A 298 12.58 23.62 -8.15
CA HIS A 298 12.31 23.15 -9.49
C HIS A 298 13.51 22.38 -10.04
N PHE A 299 13.33 21.08 -10.33
CA PHE A 299 14.43 20.25 -10.79
C PHE A 299 14.89 20.71 -12.17
N HIS A 300 16.21 20.74 -12.39
CA HIS A 300 16.81 21.07 -13.68
C HIS A 300 17.20 19.78 -14.39
N GLY A 301 16.29 19.22 -15.20
CA GLY A 301 16.55 18.04 -16.02
C GLY A 301 16.12 16.74 -15.36
N ARG A 302 17.09 15.96 -14.84
CA ARG A 302 16.86 14.59 -14.37
C ARG A 302 16.48 14.51 -12.90
N MET A 303 15.34 13.89 -12.60
CA MET A 303 14.91 13.53 -11.25
C MET A 303 15.12 12.04 -11.01
N THR A 304 15.72 11.67 -9.87
CA THR A 304 15.80 10.27 -9.41
C THR A 304 14.69 10.04 -8.40
N MET A 305 13.72 9.20 -8.76
CA MET A 305 12.58 8.86 -7.92
C MET A 305 12.78 7.49 -7.29
N HIS A 306 12.50 7.37 -5.99
CA HIS A 306 12.52 6.08 -5.32
C HIS A 306 11.29 5.23 -5.69
N VAL A 307 11.50 3.92 -5.87
CA VAL A 307 10.40 2.97 -6.00
C VAL A 307 10.02 2.46 -4.62
N GLY A 308 8.75 2.62 -4.26
CA GLY A 308 8.17 2.14 -3.01
C GLY A 308 8.28 0.62 -2.88
N CYS A 309 9.10 0.10 -1.96
CA CYS A 309 9.32 -1.34 -1.80
C CYS A 309 8.98 -1.89 -0.40
N GLY A 310 8.18 -1.15 0.37
CA GLY A 310 7.80 -1.49 1.74
C GLY A 310 8.38 -0.51 2.76
N ALA A 311 8.69 -1.00 3.97
CA ALA A 311 9.26 -0.19 5.07
C ALA A 311 10.63 0.46 4.73
N HIS A 312 11.25 0.04 3.63
CA HIS A 312 12.44 0.63 3.02
C HIS A 312 12.27 1.98 2.37
N THR A 313 11.05 2.29 1.97
CA THR A 313 10.69 3.65 1.60
C THR A 313 10.20 4.23 2.90
N PRO A 314 11.10 4.84 3.72
CA PRO A 314 10.67 5.39 4.99
C PRO A 314 9.51 6.35 4.74
N HIS A 315 8.78 6.68 5.79
CA HIS A 315 7.68 7.66 5.87
C HIS A 315 7.91 9.02 5.16
N TYR A 316 9.06 9.21 4.52
CA TYR A 316 9.41 10.15 3.45
C TYR A 316 9.17 9.55 2.05
N SER A 317 8.01 8.96 1.79
CA SER A 317 7.67 8.56 0.43
C SER A 317 7.54 9.85 -0.38
N THR A 318 8.54 10.14 -1.20
CA THR A 318 8.52 11.35 -2.00
C THR A 318 7.74 11.09 -3.27
N VAL A 319 7.00 12.11 -3.71
CA VAL A 319 6.29 12.10 -4.98
C VAL A 319 6.95 13.12 -5.90
N ALA A 320 6.89 12.87 -7.21
CA ALA A 320 7.05 13.94 -8.17
C ALA A 320 5.73 14.70 -8.24
N MET A 321 5.78 16.02 -8.06
CA MET A 321 4.65 16.92 -8.22
C MET A 321 4.87 17.79 -9.44
N ALA A 322 3.94 17.74 -10.38
CA ALA A 322 3.96 18.57 -11.58
C ALA A 322 3.74 20.05 -11.20
N ASP A 323 4.51 20.92 -11.85
CA ASP A 323 4.16 22.33 -11.89
C ASP A 323 2.85 22.55 -12.66
N ARG A 324 2.15 23.66 -12.38
CA ARG A 324 0.88 23.98 -13.04
C ARG A 324 0.99 24.13 -14.56
N SER A 325 2.19 24.42 -15.06
CA SER A 325 2.46 24.55 -16.50
C SER A 325 2.64 23.21 -17.22
N LEU A 326 2.89 22.11 -16.50
CA LEU A 326 3.12 20.80 -17.11
C LEU A 326 1.79 20.08 -17.33
N SER A 327 1.52 19.68 -18.58
CA SER A 327 0.30 18.94 -18.91
C SER A 327 0.33 17.52 -18.33
N LEU A 328 -0.85 16.92 -18.10
CA LEU A 328 -0.94 15.52 -17.67
C LEU A 328 -0.26 14.57 -18.68
N GLU A 329 -0.43 14.82 -19.97
CA GLU A 329 0.12 13.97 -21.03
C GLU A 329 1.65 14.00 -21.02
N ASP A 330 2.25 15.18 -20.91
CA ASP A 330 3.71 15.33 -20.82
C ASP A 330 4.26 14.71 -19.53
N PHE A 331 3.57 14.93 -18.41
CA PHE A 331 3.95 14.38 -17.11
C PHE A 331 3.93 12.84 -17.12
N ARG A 332 2.81 12.25 -17.59
CA ARG A 332 2.64 10.81 -17.73
C ARG A 332 3.68 10.20 -18.69
N THR A 333 3.89 10.83 -19.84
CA THR A 333 4.84 10.34 -20.86
C THR A 333 6.26 10.31 -20.32
N ALA A 334 6.69 11.37 -19.63
CA ALA A 334 8.01 11.42 -19.02
C ALA A 334 8.18 10.31 -17.96
N LEU A 335 7.22 10.15 -17.05
CA LEU A 335 7.26 9.12 -16.01
C LEU A 335 7.36 7.70 -16.59
N LEU A 336 6.58 7.39 -17.62
CA LEU A 336 6.59 6.07 -18.29
C LEU A 336 7.88 5.82 -19.09
N ALA A 337 8.54 6.88 -19.57
CA ALA A 337 9.84 6.80 -20.23
C ALA A 337 11.01 6.69 -19.23
N GLY A 338 10.74 6.77 -17.93
CA GLY A 338 11.75 6.70 -16.87
C GLY A 338 12.58 5.42 -16.93
N LYS A 339 13.89 5.57 -16.72
CA LYS A 339 14.84 4.46 -16.74
C LYS A 339 14.90 3.80 -15.36
N VAL A 340 14.60 2.50 -15.30
CA VAL A 340 14.78 1.69 -14.09
C VAL A 340 16.27 1.46 -13.84
N ALA A 341 16.71 1.66 -12.59
CA ALA A 341 18.05 1.34 -12.12
C ALA A 341 18.00 0.74 -10.71
N VAL A 342 18.94 -0.15 -10.40
CA VAL A 342 19.13 -0.65 -9.04
C VAL A 342 19.77 0.46 -8.21
N LYS A 343 19.18 0.73 -7.03
CA LYS A 343 19.72 1.69 -6.08
C LYS A 343 21.09 1.19 -5.59
N PRO A 344 22.16 2.01 -5.63
CA PRO A 344 23.42 1.65 -5.01
C PRO A 344 23.22 1.36 -3.51
N GLY A 345 23.84 0.28 -3.04
CA GLY A 345 23.76 -0.18 -1.65
C GLY A 345 24.39 0.77 -0.65
#